data_AF-A0A7D4Q8R1-F1
#
_entry.id   AF-A0A7D4Q8R1-F1
#
_cell.length_a   1.000
_cell.length_b   1.000
_cell.length_c   1.000
_cell.angle_alpha   90.00
_cell.angle_beta   90.00
_cell.angle_gamma   90.00
#
_symmetry.space_group_name_H-M   'P 1'
#
loop_
_entity.id
_entity.type
_entity.pdbx_description
1 polymer ?
#
loop_
_entity_poly.entity_id
_entity_poly.type
_entity_poly.pdbx_seq_one_letter_code
_entity_poly.pdbx_strand_id
1 'polypeptide(L)'
;MLVPISQQISPYFAPLLTGIISIAVAVISYYNYRLNKTLNIKNQLFNEKLKKYIELSRKIAEFVELLDIIGPKINLLSSAAGNIHELEELGLKANEIGLGIQYLIIESHMLVPEEIIKRMTVFAECQNLGLPHDLTKVNSTTYWEHDQDIRKKGEDLIMALRNDLGVEKLSVKFGDTSPKKNQ
;
A
#
# COMPACT_ATOMS: atom_id res chain seq x y z
N MET A 1 -19.02 50.49 -61.72
CA MET A 1 -20.10 49.50 -61.57
C MET A 1 -19.66 48.51 -60.51
N LEU A 2 -20.30 48.52 -59.34
CA LEU A 2 -20.03 47.57 -58.26
C LEU A 2 -21.18 46.56 -58.25
N VAL A 3 -20.89 45.31 -58.58
CA VAL A 3 -21.83 44.20 -58.42
C VAL A 3 -21.82 43.84 -56.93
N PRO A 4 -22.93 43.96 -56.20
CA PRO A 4 -22.98 43.40 -54.85
C PRO A 4 -23.11 41.88 -55.00
N ILE A 5 -22.06 41.17 -54.59
CA ILE A 5 -22.15 39.72 -54.36
C ILE A 5 -22.98 39.56 -53.08
N SER A 6 -24.29 39.58 -53.20
CA SER A 6 -25.15 39.02 -52.17
C SER A 6 -24.91 37.52 -52.19
N GLN A 7 -24.06 37.04 -51.29
CA GLN A 7 -24.00 35.62 -50.97
C GLN A 7 -25.37 35.23 -50.40
N GLN A 8 -26.27 34.79 -51.27
CA GLN A 8 -27.52 34.14 -50.89
C GLN A 8 -27.14 32.79 -50.28
N ILE A 9 -26.90 32.79 -48.97
CA ILE A 9 -26.83 31.56 -48.18
C ILE A 9 -28.22 30.92 -48.26
N SER A 10 -28.29 29.71 -48.84
CA SER A 10 -29.54 28.94 -48.95
C SER A 10 -30.25 28.88 -47.58
N PRO A 11 -31.58 29.13 -47.51
CA PRO A 11 -32.33 29.12 -46.24
C PRO A 11 -32.30 27.76 -45.53
N TYR A 12 -31.87 26.70 -46.23
CA TYR A 12 -31.68 25.36 -45.68
C TYR A 12 -30.30 25.14 -45.05
N PHE A 13 -29.34 26.03 -45.27
CA PHE A 13 -27.96 25.88 -44.80
C PHE A 13 -27.83 26.14 -43.29
N ALA A 14 -28.51 27.16 -42.79
CA ALA A 14 -28.55 27.50 -41.36
C ALA A 14 -29.12 26.37 -40.48
N PRO A 15 -30.31 25.79 -40.74
CA PRO A 15 -30.83 24.69 -39.93
C PRO A 15 -29.98 23.41 -40.02
N LEU A 16 -29.34 23.15 -41.16
CA LEU A 16 -28.46 21.98 -41.33
C LEU A 16 -27.16 22.11 -40.51
N LEU A 17 -26.56 23.30 -40.50
CA LEU A 17 -25.42 23.63 -39.62
C LEU A 17 -25.80 23.52 -38.14
N THR A 18 -26.96 24.05 -37.74
CA THR A 18 -27.45 23.96 -36.36
C THR A 18 -27.66 22.50 -35.94
N GLY A 19 -28.18 21.66 -36.83
CA GLY A 19 -28.32 20.22 -36.61
C GLY A 19 -26.97 19.53 -36.38
N ILE A 20 -25.98 19.80 -37.25
CA ILE A 20 -24.62 19.25 -37.12
C ILE A 20 -23.96 19.70 -35.81
N ILE A 21 -24.07 20.98 -35.45
CA ILE A 21 -23.51 21.53 -34.21
C ILE A 21 -24.19 20.88 -33.00
N SER A 22 -25.51 20.72 -33.02
CA SER A 22 -26.26 20.09 -31.93
C SER A 22 -25.84 18.63 -31.72
N ILE A 23 -25.66 17.87 -32.81
CA ILE A 23 -25.16 16.48 -32.75
C ILE A 23 -23.73 16.46 -32.21
N ALA A 24 -22.85 17.35 -32.68
CA ALA A 24 -21.47 17.43 -32.21
C ALA A 24 -21.39 17.74 -30.71
N VAL A 25 -22.20 18.69 -30.22
CA VAL A 25 -22.29 19.03 -28.80
C VAL A 25 -22.80 17.85 -27.97
N ALA A 26 -23.81 17.12 -28.46
CA ALA A 26 -24.31 15.93 -27.79
C ALA A 26 -23.25 14.83 -27.68
N VAL A 27 -22.49 14.58 -28.75
CA VAL A 27 -21.39 13.60 -28.78
C VAL A 27 -20.27 14.00 -27.83
N ILE A 28 -19.82 15.26 -27.85
CA ILE A 28 -18.80 15.78 -26.92
C ILE A 28 -19.27 15.66 -25.47
N SER A 29 -20.53 16.01 -25.20
CA SER A 29 -21.11 15.92 -23.85
C SER A 29 -21.16 14.47 -23.36
N TYR A 30 -21.51 13.52 -24.23
CA TYR A 30 -21.51 12.10 -23.92
C TYR A 30 -20.10 11.57 -23.60
N TYR A 31 -19.10 11.93 -24.43
CA TYR A 31 -17.71 11.55 -24.17
C TYR A 31 -17.19 12.17 -22.86
N ASN A 32 -17.50 13.44 -22.59
CA ASN A 32 -17.13 14.11 -21.35
C ASN A 32 -17.77 13.43 -20.13
N TYR A 33 -19.06 13.06 -20.20
CA TYR A 33 -19.73 12.30 -19.15
C TYR A 33 -19.04 10.95 -18.89
N ARG A 34 -18.76 10.18 -19.94
CA ARG A 34 -18.10 8.87 -19.84
C ARG A 34 -16.69 8.99 -19.27
N LEU A 35 -15.93 10.01 -19.70
CA LEU A 35 -14.59 10.31 -19.18
C LEU A 35 -14.64 10.70 -17.71
N ASN A 36 -15.50 11.64 -17.31
CA ASN A 36 -15.65 12.03 -15.90
C ASN A 36 -16.04 10.86 -15.01
N LYS A 37 -17.00 10.02 -15.45
CA LYS A 37 -17.38 8.82 -14.70
C LYS A 37 -16.21 7.86 -14.53
N THR A 38 -15.45 7.61 -15.61
CA THR A 38 -14.31 6.69 -15.59
C THR A 38 -13.16 7.23 -14.74
N LEU A 39 -12.85 8.53 -14.84
CA LEU A 39 -11.83 9.20 -14.03
C LEU A 39 -12.20 9.17 -12.55
N ASN A 40 -13.48 9.40 -12.22
CA ASN A 40 -13.93 9.32 -10.84
C ASN A 40 -13.79 7.91 -10.26
N ILE A 41 -14.17 6.87 -11.01
CA ILE A 41 -13.99 5.47 -10.59
C ILE A 41 -12.50 5.15 -10.40
N LYS A 42 -11.63 5.54 -11.35
CA LYS A 42 -10.19 5.31 -11.24
C LYS A 42 -9.58 6.02 -10.03
N ASN A 43 -9.98 7.26 -9.77
CA ASN A 43 -9.53 8.01 -8.60
C ASN A 43 -10.02 7.37 -7.29
N GLN A 44 -11.27 6.90 -7.25
CA GLN A 44 -11.80 6.20 -6.10
C GLN A 44 -11.02 4.91 -5.82
N LEU A 45 -10.77 4.08 -6.84
CA LEU A 45 -9.98 2.86 -6.71
C LEU A 45 -8.54 3.15 -6.27
N PHE A 46 -7.91 4.20 -6.81
CA PHE A 46 -6.58 4.63 -6.39
C PHE A 46 -6.56 5.06 -4.92
N ASN A 47 -7.56 5.82 -4.47
CA ASN A 47 -7.66 6.26 -3.08
C ASN A 47 -7.88 5.09 -2.12
N GLU A 48 -8.74 4.13 -2.48
CA GLU A 48 -8.92 2.91 -1.68
C GLU A 48 -7.63 2.09 -1.62
N LYS A 49 -6.93 1.92 -2.75
CA LYS A 49 -5.60 1.28 -2.80
C LYS A 49 -4.60 1.98 -1.86
N LEU A 50 -4.52 3.30 -1.93
CA LEU A 50 -3.62 4.09 -1.09
C LEU A 50 -3.92 3.92 0.40
N LYS A 51 -5.20 3.92 0.80
CA LYS A 51 -5.60 3.67 2.19
C LYS A 51 -5.11 2.30 2.67
N LYS A 52 -5.29 1.26 1.85
CA LYS A 52 -4.83 -0.10 2.18
C LYS A 52 -3.32 -0.17 2.34
N TYR A 53 -2.55 0.50 1.48
CA TYR A 53 -1.09 0.54 1.60
C TYR A 53 -0.61 1.29 2.84
N ILE A 54 -1.25 2.41 3.19
CA ILE A 54 -0.95 3.15 4.42
C ILE A 54 -1.23 2.28 5.64
N GLU A 55 -2.40 1.64 5.68
CA GLU A 55 -2.80 0.79 6.79
C GLU A 55 -1.87 -0.41 6.96
N LEU A 56 -1.51 -1.07 5.85
CA LEU A 56 -0.55 -2.17 5.83
C LEU A 56 0.83 -1.72 6.34
N SER A 57 1.34 -0.59 5.83
CA SER A 57 2.63 -0.05 6.25
C SER A 57 2.65 0.26 7.75
N ARG A 58 1.54 0.80 8.28
CA ARG A 58 1.39 1.06 9.72
C ARG A 58 1.42 -0.24 10.52
N LYS A 59 0.67 -1.26 10.12
CA LYS A 59 0.67 -2.56 10.82
C LYS A 59 2.03 -3.25 10.78
N ILE A 60 2.78 -3.14 9.69
CA ILE A 60 4.16 -3.65 9.60
C ILE A 60 5.05 -2.92 10.61
N ALA A 61 4.94 -1.59 10.71
CA ALA A 61 5.70 -0.82 11.69
C ALA A 61 5.33 -1.19 13.14
N GLU A 62 4.03 -1.28 13.45
CA GLU A 62 3.54 -1.72 14.77
C GLU A 62 4.06 -3.12 15.12
N PHE A 63 4.11 -4.04 14.15
CA PHE A 63 4.65 -5.38 14.35
C PHE A 63 6.15 -5.35 14.66
N VAL A 64 6.93 -4.58 13.91
CA VAL A 64 8.37 -4.42 14.13
C VAL A 64 8.67 -3.79 15.50
N GLU A 65 7.90 -2.79 15.92
CA GLU A 65 8.01 -2.20 17.26
C GLU A 65 7.74 -3.23 18.37
N LEU A 66 6.77 -4.14 18.17
CA LEU A 66 6.57 -5.25 19.10
C LEU A 66 7.78 -6.18 19.17
N LEU A 67 8.44 -6.46 18.04
CA LEU A 67 9.65 -7.30 18.04
C LEU A 67 10.80 -6.64 18.83
N ASP A 68 10.92 -5.31 18.77
CA ASP A 68 11.90 -4.57 19.57
C ASP A 68 11.66 -4.69 21.08
N ILE A 69 10.40 -4.89 21.50
CA ILE A 69 10.02 -5.10 22.89
C ILE A 69 10.20 -6.57 23.31
N ILE A 70 9.84 -7.51 22.43
CA ILE A 70 9.86 -8.95 22.68
C ILE A 70 11.31 -9.48 22.81
N GLY A 71 12.22 -9.05 21.92
CA GLY A 71 13.59 -9.57 21.86
C GLY A 71 14.37 -9.44 23.18
N PRO A 72 14.42 -8.26 23.82
CA PRO A 72 15.03 -8.10 25.14
C PRO A 72 14.41 -8.99 26.22
N LYS A 73 13.09 -9.23 26.18
CA LYS A 73 12.40 -10.09 27.17
C LYS A 73 12.73 -11.56 27.00
N ILE A 74 12.92 -12.03 25.76
CA ILE A 74 13.42 -13.39 25.49
C ILE A 74 14.83 -13.58 26.08
N ASN A 75 15.70 -12.58 25.95
CA ASN A 75 17.05 -12.63 26.55
C ASN A 75 17.01 -12.70 28.08
N LEU A 76 16.01 -12.09 28.72
CA LEU A 76 15.83 -12.10 30.18
C LEU A 76 15.20 -13.40 30.72
N LEU A 77 14.45 -14.12 29.90
CA LEU A 77 13.95 -15.46 30.24
C LEU A 77 15.10 -16.45 30.42
N SER A 78 16.11 -16.37 29.55
CA SER A 78 17.33 -17.20 29.67
C SER A 78 18.15 -16.94 30.94
N SER A 79 17.89 -15.86 31.68
CA SER A 79 18.60 -15.48 32.91
C SER A 79 17.74 -15.56 34.19
N ALA A 80 16.61 -16.28 34.16
CA ALA A 80 15.70 -16.54 35.29
C ALA A 80 15.03 -15.29 35.91
N ALA A 81 15.13 -14.13 35.27
CA ALA A 81 14.51 -12.87 35.69
C ALA A 81 13.26 -12.49 34.87
N GLY A 82 12.86 -13.33 33.91
CA GLY A 82 11.79 -13.03 32.95
C GLY A 82 10.37 -13.27 33.46
N ASN A 83 9.46 -12.38 33.11
CA ASN A 83 8.01 -12.54 33.33
C ASN A 83 7.36 -13.21 32.11
N ILE A 84 7.08 -14.50 32.22
CA ILE A 84 6.50 -15.33 31.14
C ILE A 84 5.14 -14.77 30.68
N HIS A 85 4.31 -14.31 31.62
CA HIS A 85 2.97 -13.82 31.32
C HIS A 85 2.98 -12.58 30.41
N GLU A 86 3.93 -11.68 30.61
CA GLU A 86 4.07 -10.49 29.78
C GLU A 86 4.50 -10.85 28.34
N LEU A 87 5.34 -11.89 28.17
CA LEU A 87 5.74 -12.35 26.84
C LEU A 87 4.57 -12.99 26.09
N GLU A 88 3.71 -13.73 26.78
CA GLU A 88 2.49 -14.30 26.21
C GLU A 88 1.52 -13.19 25.75
N GLU A 89 1.35 -12.12 26.54
CA GLU A 89 0.51 -10.99 26.16
C GLU A 89 1.05 -10.29 24.90
N LEU A 90 2.38 -10.10 24.81
CA LEU A 90 3.01 -9.54 23.62
C LEU A 90 2.86 -10.46 22.40
N GLY A 91 2.95 -11.78 22.60
CA GLY A 91 2.69 -12.78 21.57
C GLY A 91 1.27 -12.74 21.03
N LEU A 92 0.28 -12.56 21.91
CA LEU A 92 -1.12 -12.36 21.51
C LEU A 92 -1.28 -11.10 20.66
N LYS A 93 -0.70 -9.97 21.08
CA LYS A 93 -0.74 -8.72 20.31
C LYS A 93 -0.07 -8.86 18.94
N ALA A 94 1.08 -9.53 18.88
CA ALA A 94 1.77 -9.79 17.61
C ALA A 94 0.88 -10.63 16.67
N ASN A 95 0.20 -11.65 17.20
CA ASN A 95 -0.73 -12.47 16.42
C ASN A 95 -1.97 -11.68 15.95
N GLU A 96 -2.53 -10.81 16.79
CA GLU A 96 -3.65 -9.93 16.40
C GLU A 96 -3.28 -9.00 15.24
N ILE A 97 -2.08 -8.40 15.28
CA ILE A 97 -1.55 -7.60 14.17
C ILE A 97 -1.37 -8.46 12.93
N GLY A 98 -0.80 -9.66 13.09
CA GLY A 98 -0.59 -10.60 12.00
C GLY A 98 -1.89 -11.01 11.30
N LEU A 99 -2.95 -11.30 12.07
CA LEU A 99 -4.29 -11.53 11.54
C LEU A 99 -4.83 -10.29 10.83
N GLY A 100 -4.65 -9.10 11.42
CA GLY A 100 -5.02 -7.84 10.78
C GLY A 100 -4.37 -7.64 9.41
N ILE A 101 -3.12 -8.07 9.24
CA ILE A 101 -2.43 -8.05 7.95
C ILE A 101 -3.03 -9.07 6.98
N GLN A 102 -3.37 -10.28 7.44
CA GLN A 102 -4.05 -11.28 6.60
C GLN A 102 -5.41 -10.79 6.09
N TYR A 103 -6.21 -10.13 6.95
CA TYR A 103 -7.47 -9.52 6.51
C TYR A 103 -7.25 -8.45 5.44
N LEU A 104 -6.24 -7.59 5.62
CA LEU A 104 -5.91 -6.57 4.61
C LEU A 104 -5.51 -7.18 3.27
N ILE A 105 -4.84 -8.35 3.25
CA ILE A 105 -4.52 -9.08 2.01
C ILE A 105 -5.79 -9.47 1.27
N ILE A 106 -6.75 -10.05 1.98
CA ILE A 106 -8.03 -10.48 1.41
C ILE A 106 -8.78 -9.28 0.82
N GLU A 107 -8.87 -8.18 1.57
CA GLU A 107 -9.55 -6.96 1.10
C GLU A 107 -8.83 -6.29 -0.08
N SER A 108 -7.51 -6.44 -0.16
CA SER A 108 -6.69 -5.82 -1.20
C SER A 108 -6.70 -6.59 -2.52
N HIS A 109 -7.12 -7.86 -2.54
CA HIS A 109 -7.00 -8.76 -3.70
C HIS A 109 -7.62 -8.19 -4.99
N MET A 110 -8.69 -7.40 -4.88
CA MET A 110 -9.39 -6.79 -6.02
C MET A 110 -8.85 -5.40 -6.42
N LEU A 111 -7.99 -4.80 -5.59
CA LEU A 111 -7.55 -3.41 -5.71
C LEU A 111 -6.07 -3.29 -6.10
N VAL A 112 -5.29 -4.33 -5.84
CA VAL A 112 -3.83 -4.32 -5.82
C VAL A 112 -3.29 -5.34 -6.84
N PRO A 113 -2.15 -5.07 -7.52
CA PRO A 113 -1.56 -6.03 -8.44
C PRO A 113 -1.18 -7.35 -7.76
N GLU A 114 -1.29 -8.45 -8.51
CA GLU A 114 -1.00 -9.80 -8.01
C GLU A 114 0.42 -9.95 -7.43
N GLU A 115 1.41 -9.31 -8.03
CA GLU A 115 2.80 -9.31 -7.53
C GLU A 115 2.92 -8.70 -6.13
N ILE A 116 2.14 -7.66 -5.82
CA ILE A 116 2.10 -7.05 -4.49
C ILE A 116 1.38 -7.98 -3.51
N ILE A 117 0.25 -8.57 -3.91
CA ILE A 117 -0.48 -9.54 -3.09
C ILE A 117 0.44 -10.71 -2.71
N LYS A 118 1.21 -11.25 -3.67
CA LYS A 118 2.18 -12.31 -3.41
C LYS A 118 3.21 -11.91 -2.35
N ARG A 119 3.74 -10.69 -2.40
CA ARG A 119 4.69 -10.17 -1.40
C ARG A 119 4.03 -10.00 -0.03
N MET A 120 2.78 -9.54 0.00
CA MET A 120 2.01 -9.44 1.25
C MET A 120 1.78 -10.82 1.87
N THR A 121 1.43 -11.83 1.07
CA THR A 121 1.27 -13.22 1.53
C THR A 121 2.58 -13.78 2.08
N VAL A 122 3.70 -13.58 1.38
CA VAL A 122 5.03 -14.00 1.86
C VAL A 122 5.39 -13.35 3.20
N PHE A 123 5.07 -12.06 3.37
CA PHE A 123 5.25 -11.39 4.65
C PHE A 123 4.34 -11.99 5.74
N ALA A 124 3.06 -12.23 5.39
CA ALA A 124 2.07 -12.76 6.32
C ALA A 124 2.36 -14.18 6.81
N GLU A 125 3.01 -15.00 5.98
CA GLU A 125 3.51 -16.32 6.35
C GLU A 125 4.73 -16.22 7.27
N CYS A 126 5.64 -15.27 7.00
CA CYS A 126 6.85 -15.05 7.79
C CYS A 126 6.58 -14.49 9.20
N GLN A 127 5.61 -13.59 9.34
CA GLN A 127 5.25 -13.01 10.65
C GLN A 127 4.57 -14.00 11.60
N ASN A 128 4.25 -15.23 11.16
CA ASN A 128 3.57 -16.21 12.00
C ASN A 128 4.53 -16.75 13.07
N LEU A 129 4.56 -16.09 14.23
CA LEU A 129 5.41 -16.44 15.38
C LEU A 129 4.97 -17.73 16.12
N GLY A 130 3.96 -18.45 15.61
CA GLY A 130 3.39 -19.62 16.28
C GLY A 130 2.36 -19.24 17.35
N LEU A 131 1.99 -20.20 18.21
CA LEU A 131 1.09 -19.90 19.32
C LEU A 131 1.81 -19.00 20.34
N PRO A 132 1.11 -18.13 21.09
CA PRO A 132 1.73 -17.24 22.07
C PRO A 132 2.63 -17.95 23.11
N HIS A 133 2.29 -19.18 23.48
CA HIS A 133 3.08 -20.03 24.37
C HIS A 133 4.39 -20.52 23.75
N ASP A 134 4.50 -20.55 22.42
CA ASP A 134 5.70 -21.03 21.73
C ASP A 134 6.84 -20.01 21.76
N LEU A 135 6.53 -18.71 21.89
CA LEU A 135 7.53 -17.64 22.09
C LEU A 135 8.40 -17.86 23.33
N THR A 136 7.85 -18.50 24.37
CA THR A 136 8.59 -18.82 25.61
C THR A 136 9.64 -19.92 25.41
N LYS A 137 9.53 -20.69 24.32
CA LYS A 137 10.41 -21.81 23.96
C LYS A 137 11.44 -21.44 22.90
N VAL A 138 11.29 -20.27 22.27
CA VAL A 138 12.23 -19.79 21.25
C VAL A 138 13.52 -19.35 21.93
N ASN A 139 14.65 -19.87 21.46
CA ASN A 139 15.95 -19.40 21.92
C ASN A 139 16.28 -18.03 21.31
N SER A 140 17.10 -17.24 22.00
CA SER A 140 17.47 -15.88 21.59
C SER A 140 18.02 -15.81 20.16
N THR A 141 18.93 -16.72 19.77
CA THR A 141 19.56 -16.71 18.45
C THR A 141 18.54 -16.89 17.33
N THR A 142 17.66 -17.90 17.44
CA THR A 142 16.60 -18.16 16.48
C THR A 142 15.60 -17.01 16.41
N TYR A 143 15.30 -16.37 17.55
CA TYR A 143 14.46 -15.18 17.54
C TYR A 143 15.04 -14.04 16.70
N TRP A 144 16.32 -13.71 16.90
CA TRP A 144 16.97 -12.62 16.16
C TRP A 144 17.14 -12.90 14.67
N GLU A 145 17.40 -14.16 14.29
CA GLU A 145 17.41 -14.57 12.88
C GLU A 145 16.03 -14.37 12.24
N HIS A 146 14.97 -14.72 12.96
CA HIS A 146 13.59 -14.56 12.50
C HIS A 146 13.18 -13.07 12.42
N ASP A 147 13.55 -12.26 13.42
CA ASP A 147 13.34 -10.80 13.42
C ASP A 147 14.01 -10.14 12.19
N GLN A 148 15.24 -10.53 11.85
CA GLN A 148 15.92 -10.01 10.66
C GLN A 148 15.21 -10.39 9.36
N ASP A 149 14.71 -11.62 9.24
CA ASP A 149 13.96 -12.05 8.05
C ASP A 149 12.63 -11.29 7.90
N ILE A 150 11.91 -11.09 9.01
CA ILE A 150 10.68 -10.28 9.05
C ILE A 150 10.97 -8.85 8.60
N ARG A 151 12.00 -8.20 9.16
CA ARG A 151 12.35 -6.81 8.81
C ARG A 151 12.67 -6.69 7.33
N LYS A 152 13.50 -7.59 6.81
CA LYS A 152 13.88 -7.59 5.38
C LYS A 152 12.66 -7.74 4.47
N LYS A 153 11.78 -8.70 4.75
CA LYS A 153 10.54 -8.90 3.97
C LYS A 153 9.58 -7.72 4.11
N GLY A 154 9.53 -7.09 5.28
CA GLY A 154 8.74 -5.89 5.54
C GLY A 154 9.24 -4.69 4.72
N GLU A 155 10.55 -4.47 4.69
CA GLU A 155 11.19 -3.44 3.87
C GLU A 155 10.95 -3.69 2.37
N ASP A 156 11.18 -4.92 1.90
CA ASP A 156 10.93 -5.33 0.51
C ASP A 156 9.47 -5.11 0.11
N LEU A 157 8.52 -5.40 1.01
CA LEU A 157 7.10 -5.15 0.80
C LEU A 157 6.83 -3.65 0.73
N ILE A 158 7.27 -2.85 1.70
CA ILE A 158 7.08 -1.39 1.71
C ILE A 158 7.65 -0.75 0.44
N MET A 159 8.81 -1.19 -0.01
CA MET A 159 9.41 -0.73 -1.27
C MET A 159 8.53 -1.09 -2.47
N ALA A 160 8.01 -2.31 -2.53
CA ALA A 160 7.09 -2.70 -3.59
C ALA A 160 5.80 -1.86 -3.61
N LEU A 161 5.23 -1.53 -2.43
CA LEU A 161 4.07 -0.64 -2.32
C LEU A 161 4.39 0.77 -2.86
N ARG A 162 5.55 1.32 -2.50
CA ARG A 162 6.00 2.64 -2.96
C ARG A 162 6.21 2.68 -4.47
N ASN A 163 6.80 1.62 -5.02
CA ASN A 163 7.05 1.50 -6.46
C ASN A 163 5.72 1.42 -7.22
N ASP A 164 4.74 0.65 -6.72
CA ASP A 164 3.40 0.58 -7.32
C ASP A 164 2.63 1.91 -7.26
N LEU A 165 2.86 2.73 -6.22
CA LEU A 165 2.30 4.09 -6.15
C LEU A 165 3.08 5.11 -6.99
N GLY A 166 4.26 4.77 -7.51
CA GLY A 166 5.16 5.71 -8.19
C GLY A 166 5.79 6.74 -7.25
N VAL A 167 5.93 6.41 -5.96
CA VAL A 167 6.39 7.32 -4.89
C VAL A 167 7.89 7.15 -4.57
N GLU A 168 8.66 6.49 -5.46
CA GLU A 168 10.08 6.13 -5.29
C GLU A 168 11.03 7.27 -4.82
N LYS A 169 10.63 8.55 -4.89
CA LYS A 169 11.50 9.72 -4.64
C LYS A 169 11.18 10.57 -3.39
N LEU A 170 10.34 10.11 -2.46
CA LEU A 170 10.18 10.81 -1.18
C LEU A 170 11.01 10.13 -0.07
N SER A 171 12.31 10.48 -0.08
CA SER A 171 13.31 10.35 0.99
C SER A 171 13.45 8.99 1.70
N VAL A 172 14.40 8.19 1.22
CA VAL A 172 15.16 7.23 2.05
C VAL A 172 16.61 7.72 2.06
N LYS A 173 16.89 8.73 2.89
CA LYS A 173 18.20 8.86 3.54
C LYS A 173 17.96 8.43 4.98
N PHE A 174 17.87 7.12 5.22
CA PHE A 174 18.22 6.63 6.56
C PHE A 174 19.72 6.93 6.70
N GLY A 175 20.04 7.70 7.75
CA GLY A 175 21.34 8.29 7.95
C GLY A 175 22.44 7.24 7.86
N ASP A 176 23.40 7.52 6.99
CA ASP A 176 24.69 6.84 6.98
C ASP A 176 25.44 7.28 8.26
N THR A 177 25.09 6.69 9.40
CA THR A 177 25.92 6.75 10.62
C THR A 177 26.78 5.50 10.69
N SER A 178 27.55 5.27 9.62
CA SER A 178 28.77 4.47 9.73
C SER A 178 29.84 5.36 10.37
N PRO A 179 30.41 5.03 11.54
CA PRO A 179 31.54 5.77 12.07
C PRO A 179 32.72 5.56 11.12
N LYS A 180 33.21 6.66 10.52
CA LYS A 180 34.48 6.67 9.79
C LYS A 180 35.56 6.17 10.74
N LYS A 181 36.19 5.03 10.39
CA LYS A 181 37.48 4.65 10.95
C LYS A 181 38.47 5.77 10.61
N ASN A 182 38.85 6.56 11.61
CA ASN A 182 40.01 7.43 11.47
C ASN A 182 41.26 6.57 11.60
N GLN A 183 42.07 6.65 10.54
CA GLN A 183 43.51 6.38 10.54
C GLN A 183 44.22 7.42 11.40
#